data_AF-A0A536QKP1-F1
#
_entry.id   AF-A0A536QKP1-F1
#
_cell.length_a   1.000
_cell.length_b   1.000
_cell.length_c   1.000
_cell.angle_alpha   90.00
_cell.angle_beta   90.00
_cell.angle_gamma   90.00
#
_symmetry.space_group_name_H-M   'P 1'
#
loop_
_entity.id
_entity.type
_entity.pdbx_description
1 polymer ?
#
loop_
_entity_poly.entity_id
_entity_poly.type
_entity_poly.pdbx_seq_one_letter_code
_entity_poly.pdbx_strand_id
1 'polypeptide(L)'
;MAGSSWMKEMKMLDPDRINLDELCQALEDHSDLLSWWLDPKSGKLHTFGDSMWDGEAVHADFEPPRGFRRVEPLDSRTSYGDLEDFTATVRDPRAREFLERAIAGRGAFRRFKDTLVDFPDLRAAWFKFHDSRTERRAIEWLRDEGLVSDEAADRALQARPDPELPEIVRPFDARPIARAVADDLRALYGKRLRKILLFGSWARGDAHPESDIDLLVVLDQATDRAVEHGRMNPILDRHSVENETVVTALIVSEADFEHLQWPALIRARAEGVMVA
;
A
#
# COMPACT_ATOMS: atom_id res chain seq x y z
N MET A 1 49.89 12.28 38.99
CA MET A 1 49.55 10.85 38.93
C MET A 1 48.40 10.70 37.95
N ALA A 2 48.60 9.87 36.94
CA ALA A 2 47.74 9.74 35.76
C ALA A 2 46.41 9.06 36.11
N GLY A 3 45.31 9.76 35.85
CA GLY A 3 43.95 9.22 35.80
C GLY A 3 43.36 9.52 34.43
N SER A 4 44.01 9.03 33.38
CA SER A 4 43.54 9.13 32.00
C SER A 4 43.90 7.83 31.31
N SER A 5 42.99 7.27 30.50
CA SER A 5 43.11 5.99 29.75
C SER A 5 42.42 4.74 30.34
N TRP A 6 41.15 4.84 30.76
CA TRP A 6 40.28 3.65 30.90
C TRP A 6 38.99 3.69 30.05
N MET A 7 38.75 4.77 29.32
CA MET A 7 37.93 4.73 28.10
C MET A 7 38.92 4.54 26.95
N LYS A 8 39.36 3.30 26.72
CA LYS A 8 39.77 2.93 25.35
C LYS A 8 38.58 3.32 24.49
N GLU A 9 38.77 4.21 23.51
CA GLU A 9 37.81 4.46 22.46
C GLU A 9 37.30 3.11 21.96
N MET A 10 36.13 2.70 22.44
CA MET A 10 35.39 1.61 21.83
C MET A 10 35.02 2.19 20.48
N LYS A 11 35.74 1.77 19.45
CA LYS A 11 35.52 2.22 18.09
C LYS A 11 34.07 1.94 17.77
N MET A 12 33.25 2.99 17.80
CA MET A 12 31.83 2.88 17.53
C MET A 12 31.66 2.48 16.06
N LEU A 13 30.67 1.65 15.80
CA LEU A 13 30.34 1.22 14.47
C LEU A 13 29.75 2.39 13.67
N ASP A 14 29.85 2.27 12.36
CA ASP A 14 29.17 3.15 11.42
C ASP A 14 27.93 2.39 10.92
N PRO A 15 26.70 2.90 11.13
CA PRO A 15 25.48 2.21 10.69
C PRO A 15 25.51 1.80 9.22
N ASP A 16 26.13 2.61 8.35
CA ASP A 16 26.21 2.36 6.91
C ASP A 16 27.16 1.20 6.53
N ARG A 17 27.91 0.66 7.50
CA ARG A 17 28.81 -0.50 7.33
C ARG A 17 28.24 -1.79 7.90
N ILE A 18 27.08 -1.73 8.54
CA ILE A 18 26.38 -2.88 9.09
C ILE A 18 25.40 -3.39 8.04
N ASN A 19 25.27 -4.71 7.92
CA ASN A 19 24.25 -5.33 7.09
C ASN A 19 22.87 -5.13 7.75
N LEU A 20 22.21 -4.01 7.45
CA LEU A 20 20.92 -3.67 8.06
C LEU A 20 19.83 -4.67 7.68
N ASP A 21 19.85 -5.24 6.48
CA ASP A 21 18.87 -6.26 6.05
C ASP A 21 18.91 -7.48 6.97
N GLU A 22 20.11 -7.97 7.30
CA GLU A 22 20.31 -9.10 8.20
C GLU A 22 19.95 -8.76 9.65
N LEU A 23 20.23 -7.52 10.10
CA LEU A 23 19.79 -7.04 11.40
C LEU A 23 18.26 -6.90 11.49
N CYS A 24 17.61 -6.44 10.43
CA CYS A 24 16.16 -6.37 10.33
C CYS A 24 15.55 -7.77 10.43
N GLN A 25 16.12 -8.75 9.70
CA GLN A 25 15.70 -10.14 9.79
C GLN A 25 15.82 -10.68 11.23
N ALA A 26 16.94 -10.40 11.91
CA ALA A 26 17.15 -10.81 13.30
C ALA A 26 16.12 -10.19 14.25
N LEU A 27 15.79 -8.90 14.05
CA LEU A 27 14.80 -8.18 14.84
C LEU A 27 13.35 -8.65 14.59
N GLU A 28 13.08 -9.32 13.47
CA GLU A 28 11.76 -9.86 13.13
C GLU A 28 11.63 -11.38 13.32
N ASP A 29 12.73 -12.07 13.63
CA ASP A 29 12.75 -13.51 13.83
C ASP A 29 12.21 -13.88 15.23
N HIS A 30 10.91 -14.14 15.28
CA HIS A 30 10.23 -14.63 16.47
C HIS A 30 10.27 -16.16 16.62
N SER A 31 11.08 -16.86 15.83
CA SER A 31 11.18 -18.32 15.94
C SER A 31 12.03 -18.72 17.14
N ASP A 32 11.68 -19.83 17.79
CA ASP A 32 12.51 -20.43 18.84
C ASP A 32 13.64 -21.31 18.27
N LEU A 33 13.87 -21.25 16.95
CA LEU A 33 14.81 -22.11 16.24
C LEU A 33 16.24 -21.59 16.29
N LEU A 34 16.40 -20.27 16.20
CA LEU A 34 17.68 -19.60 16.10
C LEU A 34 17.73 -18.42 17.07
N SER A 35 18.93 -18.15 17.58
CA SER A 35 19.26 -16.93 18.31
C SER A 35 20.26 -16.11 17.51
N TRP A 36 20.07 -14.80 17.49
CA TRP A 36 20.88 -13.87 16.72
C TRP A 36 21.81 -13.06 17.62
N TRP A 37 23.05 -12.90 17.16
CA TRP A 37 24.13 -12.26 17.91
C TRP A 37 24.93 -11.32 17.03
N LEU A 38 25.21 -10.10 17.48
CA LEU A 38 26.02 -9.12 16.77
C LEU A 38 27.38 -8.93 17.46
N ASP A 39 28.46 -9.01 16.67
CA ASP A 39 29.82 -8.69 17.10
C ASP A 39 30.02 -7.16 17.12
N PRO A 40 30.21 -6.52 18.29
CA PRO A 40 30.37 -5.06 18.40
C PRO A 40 31.61 -4.51 17.69
N LYS A 41 32.59 -5.36 17.38
CA LYS A 41 33.85 -4.93 16.77
C LYS A 41 33.77 -4.88 15.25
N SER A 42 33.06 -5.82 14.65
CA SER A 42 32.95 -5.96 13.19
C SER A 42 31.60 -5.48 12.66
N GLY A 43 30.55 -5.48 13.48
CA GLY A 43 29.17 -5.26 13.05
C GLY A 43 28.54 -6.47 12.36
N LYS A 44 29.21 -7.64 12.37
CA LYS A 44 28.72 -8.86 11.75
C LYS A 44 27.68 -9.54 12.65
N LEU A 45 26.60 -10.05 12.04
CA LEU A 45 25.64 -10.92 12.70
C LEU A 45 26.05 -12.40 12.61
N HIS A 46 25.65 -13.13 13.63
CA HIS A 46 25.93 -14.53 13.85
C HIS A 46 24.67 -15.24 14.31
N THR A 47 24.52 -16.50 13.90
CA THR A 47 23.36 -17.33 14.28
C THR A 47 23.80 -18.49 15.16
N PHE A 48 23.00 -18.77 16.18
CA PHE A 48 23.21 -19.92 17.05
C PHE A 48 21.90 -20.67 17.29
N GLY A 49 21.88 -21.97 16.98
CA GLY A 49 20.75 -22.86 17.24
C GLY A 49 21.09 -24.31 16.90
N ASP A 50 20.44 -25.26 17.56
CA ASP A 50 20.66 -26.70 17.36
C ASP A 50 22.15 -27.13 17.41
N SER A 51 22.91 -26.60 18.37
CA SER A 51 24.36 -26.81 18.50
C SER A 51 25.16 -26.44 17.23
N MET A 52 24.67 -25.47 16.45
CA MET A 52 25.37 -24.90 15.31
C MET A 52 25.63 -23.40 15.54
N TRP A 53 26.84 -22.95 15.25
CA TRP A 53 27.27 -21.55 15.23
C TRP A 53 27.64 -21.17 13.81
N ASP A 54 26.94 -20.23 13.20
CA ASP A 54 27.09 -19.86 11.78
C ASP A 54 27.04 -21.07 10.82
N GLY A 55 26.21 -22.06 11.15
CA GLY A 55 26.09 -23.31 10.38
C GLY A 55 27.23 -24.31 10.60
N GLU A 56 28.20 -24.01 11.44
CA GLU A 56 29.25 -24.95 11.86
C GLU A 56 28.86 -25.65 13.16
N ALA A 57 29.00 -26.98 13.20
CA ALA A 57 28.70 -27.76 14.40
C ALA A 57 29.65 -27.38 15.54
N VAL A 58 29.07 -27.06 16.70
CA VAL A 58 29.79 -26.75 17.93
C VAL A 58 29.44 -27.75 19.03
N HIS A 59 30.24 -27.77 20.10
CA HIS A 59 29.94 -28.62 21.25
C HIS A 59 28.64 -28.19 21.94
N ALA A 60 27.96 -29.13 22.60
CA ALA A 60 26.69 -28.86 23.28
C ALA A 60 26.80 -27.86 24.44
N ASP A 61 28.00 -27.65 24.98
CA ASP A 61 28.33 -26.66 26.00
C ASP A 61 28.90 -25.35 25.41
N PHE A 62 28.82 -25.17 24.10
CA PHE A 62 29.24 -23.94 23.44
C PHE A 62 28.41 -22.75 23.94
N GLU A 63 29.11 -21.71 24.39
CA GLU A 63 28.52 -20.41 24.69
C GLU A 63 28.93 -19.41 23.60
N PRO A 64 27.98 -18.61 23.08
CA PRO A 64 28.29 -17.50 22.20
C PRO A 64 29.39 -16.59 22.77
N PRO A 65 30.29 -16.03 21.94
CA PRO A 65 31.44 -15.28 22.41
C PRO A 65 31.08 -14.14 23.36
N ARG A 66 31.81 -14.05 24.48
CA ARG A 66 31.61 -12.99 25.47
C ARG A 66 31.75 -11.59 24.84
N GLY A 67 30.77 -10.74 25.13
CA GLY A 67 30.74 -9.36 24.64
C GLY A 67 29.92 -9.17 23.37
N PHE A 68 29.46 -10.24 22.71
CA PHE A 68 28.49 -10.13 21.61
C PHE A 68 27.15 -9.65 22.16
N ARG A 69 26.41 -8.88 21.35
CA ARG A 69 25.06 -8.41 21.70
C ARG A 69 24.04 -9.38 21.16
N ARG A 70 23.18 -9.91 22.02
CA ARG A 70 22.03 -10.68 21.56
C ARG A 70 21.01 -9.74 20.96
N VAL A 71 20.55 -10.03 19.75
CA VAL A 71 19.49 -9.29 19.09
C VAL A 71 18.17 -9.93 19.55
N GLU A 72 17.47 -9.26 20.46
CA GLU A 72 16.13 -9.69 20.87
C GLU A 72 15.11 -9.22 19.84
N PRO A 73 14.15 -10.06 19.42
CA PRO A 73 13.12 -9.67 18.47
C PRO A 73 12.30 -8.49 18.98
N LEU A 74 11.85 -7.64 18.05
CA LEU A 74 10.96 -6.52 18.32
C LEU A 74 9.71 -7.00 19.04
N ASP A 75 9.11 -6.15 19.88
CA ASP A 75 7.87 -6.53 20.51
C ASP A 75 6.74 -6.66 19.47
N SER A 76 5.88 -7.66 19.61
CA SER A 76 4.81 -7.92 18.65
C SER A 76 3.80 -6.77 18.55
N ARG A 77 3.73 -5.85 19.54
CA ARG A 77 2.82 -4.70 19.47
C ARG A 77 3.37 -3.63 18.54
N THR A 78 4.68 -3.39 18.57
CA THR A 78 5.37 -2.49 17.64
C THR A 78 5.18 -2.95 16.20
N SER A 79 5.43 -4.23 15.91
CA SER A 79 5.22 -4.78 14.57
C SER A 79 3.74 -4.81 14.16
N TYR A 80 2.82 -4.99 15.11
CA TYR A 80 1.38 -4.94 14.85
C TYR A 80 0.90 -3.51 14.56
N GLY A 81 1.47 -2.51 15.23
CA GLY A 81 1.20 -1.10 14.98
C GLY A 81 1.50 -0.70 13.53
N ASP A 82 2.53 -1.28 12.90
CA ASP A 82 2.78 -1.06 11.47
C ASP A 82 1.66 -1.58 10.57
N LEU A 83 1.07 -2.73 10.93
CA LEU A 83 -0.08 -3.28 10.21
C LEU A 83 -1.28 -2.33 10.32
N GLU A 84 -1.52 -1.77 11.50
CA GLU A 84 -2.61 -0.81 11.76
C GLU A 84 -2.39 0.50 11.01
N ASP A 85 -1.20 1.09 11.17
CA ASP A 85 -0.82 2.34 10.51
C ASP A 85 -0.92 2.22 8.99
N PHE A 86 -0.37 1.14 8.41
CA PHE A 86 -0.47 0.92 6.98
C PHE A 86 -1.93 0.73 6.54
N THR A 87 -2.69 -0.13 7.22
CA THR A 87 -4.09 -0.42 6.89
C THR A 87 -4.95 0.85 6.94
N ALA A 88 -4.77 1.69 7.95
CA ALA A 88 -5.52 2.94 8.11
C ALA A 88 -5.34 3.92 6.94
N THR A 89 -4.24 3.79 6.20
CA THR A 89 -3.87 4.70 5.11
C THR A 89 -4.34 4.22 3.74
N VAL A 90 -4.77 2.96 3.65
CA VAL A 90 -5.32 2.37 2.42
C VAL A 90 -6.61 3.09 2.05
N ARG A 91 -6.61 3.74 0.86
CA ARG A 91 -7.77 4.51 0.40
C ARG A 91 -8.86 3.68 -0.25
N ASP A 92 -8.51 2.54 -0.86
CA ASP A 92 -9.49 1.60 -1.39
C ASP A 92 -10.28 0.99 -0.21
N PRO A 93 -11.59 1.28 -0.08
CA PRO A 93 -12.39 0.81 1.03
C PRO A 93 -12.46 -0.72 1.12
N ARG A 94 -12.46 -1.41 -0.03
CA ARG A 94 -12.56 -2.88 -0.09
C ARG A 94 -11.25 -3.51 0.35
N ALA A 95 -10.13 -3.05 -0.19
CA ALA A 95 -8.82 -3.52 0.23
C ALA A 95 -8.58 -3.24 1.71
N ARG A 96 -8.96 -2.04 2.18
CA ARG A 96 -8.88 -1.69 3.61
C ARG A 96 -9.72 -2.63 4.48
N GLU A 97 -10.98 -2.90 4.12
CA GLU A 97 -11.83 -3.84 4.89
C GLU A 97 -11.20 -5.23 4.98
N PHE A 98 -10.65 -5.76 3.86
CA PHE A 98 -9.97 -7.04 3.88
C PHE A 98 -8.74 -7.04 4.80
N LEU A 99 -7.92 -5.99 4.75
CA LEU A 99 -6.74 -5.86 5.60
C LEU A 99 -7.12 -5.69 7.08
N GLU A 100 -8.13 -4.87 7.40
CA GLU A 100 -8.67 -4.72 8.77
C GLU A 100 -9.12 -6.07 9.36
N ARG A 101 -9.80 -6.88 8.55
CA ARG A 101 -10.20 -8.24 8.94
C ARG A 101 -9.01 -9.20 9.05
N ALA A 102 -8.02 -9.05 8.18
CA ALA A 102 -6.81 -9.86 8.16
C ALA A 102 -5.94 -9.63 9.40
N ILE A 103 -5.87 -8.40 9.90
CA ILE A 103 -5.08 -8.08 11.10
C ILE A 103 -5.81 -8.45 12.40
N ALA A 104 -7.13 -8.57 12.39
CA ALA A 104 -7.90 -8.86 13.61
C ALA A 104 -7.67 -10.28 14.17
N GLY A 105 -6.92 -10.43 15.26
CA GLY A 105 -6.78 -11.68 16.02
C GLY A 105 -5.57 -12.54 15.64
N ARG A 106 -5.56 -13.82 16.05
CA ARG A 106 -4.38 -14.70 15.91
C ARG A 106 -3.95 -14.87 14.45
N GLY A 107 -2.64 -14.82 14.22
CA GLY A 107 -2.05 -14.97 12.88
C GLY A 107 -2.22 -13.75 11.97
N ALA A 108 -2.37 -12.55 12.55
CA ALA A 108 -2.51 -11.27 11.85
C ALA A 108 -1.47 -11.09 10.73
N PHE A 109 -0.17 -11.20 11.04
CA PHE A 109 0.92 -11.02 10.08
C PHE A 109 0.82 -11.93 8.86
N ARG A 110 0.57 -13.23 9.08
CA ARG A 110 0.43 -14.19 7.98
C ARG A 110 -0.79 -13.86 7.14
N ARG A 111 -1.96 -13.65 7.76
CA ARG A 111 -3.19 -13.34 7.03
C ARG A 111 -3.08 -12.04 6.26
N PHE A 112 -2.44 -11.02 6.84
CA PHE A 112 -2.17 -9.76 6.16
C PHE A 112 -1.31 -9.97 4.90
N LYS A 113 -0.19 -10.70 5.02
CA LYS A 113 0.67 -11.05 3.87
C LYS A 113 -0.07 -11.89 2.82
N ASP A 114 -0.90 -12.85 3.25
CA ASP A 114 -1.74 -13.67 2.37
C ASP A 114 -2.76 -12.79 1.62
N THR A 115 -3.41 -11.84 2.30
CA THR A 115 -4.36 -10.89 1.69
C THR A 115 -3.69 -9.98 0.67
N LEU A 116 -2.45 -9.53 0.92
CA LEU A 116 -1.71 -8.69 -0.02
C LEU A 116 -1.38 -9.38 -1.35
N VAL A 117 -1.47 -10.70 -1.45
CA VAL A 117 -1.32 -11.42 -2.73
C VAL A 117 -2.35 -10.96 -3.76
N ASP A 118 -3.57 -10.63 -3.30
CA ASP A 118 -4.66 -10.15 -4.14
C ASP A 118 -4.51 -8.66 -4.52
N PHE A 119 -3.53 -7.95 -3.94
CA PHE A 119 -3.31 -6.51 -4.16
C PHE A 119 -1.81 -6.20 -4.40
N PRO A 120 -1.25 -6.50 -5.58
CA PRO A 120 0.19 -6.39 -5.85
C PRO A 120 0.79 -5.00 -5.58
N ASP A 121 0.06 -3.93 -5.88
CA ASP A 121 0.50 -2.54 -5.62
C ASP A 121 0.55 -2.23 -4.12
N LEU A 122 -0.47 -2.66 -3.37
CA LEU A 122 -0.46 -2.55 -1.90
C LEU A 122 0.64 -3.42 -1.29
N ARG A 123 0.92 -4.58 -1.87
CA ARG A 123 2.02 -5.45 -1.44
C ARG A 123 3.38 -4.77 -1.61
N ALA A 124 3.62 -4.15 -2.76
CA ALA A 124 4.83 -3.37 -3.00
C ALA A 124 4.94 -2.16 -2.07
N ALA A 125 3.83 -1.43 -1.88
CA ALA A 125 3.76 -0.30 -0.95
C ALA A 125 4.01 -0.74 0.50
N TRP A 126 3.47 -1.89 0.92
CA TRP A 126 3.69 -2.48 2.24
C TRP A 126 5.16 -2.78 2.47
N PHE A 127 5.84 -3.47 1.53
CA PHE A 127 7.27 -3.77 1.71
C PHE A 127 8.08 -2.49 1.84
N LYS A 128 7.88 -1.51 0.96
CA LYS A 128 8.58 -0.23 1.09
C LYS A 128 8.34 0.46 2.44
N PHE A 129 7.08 0.45 2.91
CA PHE A 129 6.69 1.04 4.19
C PHE A 129 7.34 0.31 5.37
N HIS A 130 7.24 -1.01 5.37
CA HIS A 130 7.73 -1.89 6.43
C HIS A 130 9.26 -1.90 6.49
N ASP A 131 9.94 -2.08 5.35
CA ASP A 131 11.40 -2.12 5.26
C ASP A 131 12.00 -0.81 5.80
N SER A 132 11.44 0.35 5.43
CA SER A 132 11.93 1.64 5.92
C SER A 132 11.75 1.78 7.44
N ARG A 133 10.65 1.30 8.02
CA ARG A 133 10.43 1.34 9.47
C ARG A 133 11.31 0.34 10.21
N THR A 134 11.49 -0.87 9.70
CA THR A 134 12.36 -1.88 10.30
C THR A 134 13.82 -1.45 10.24
N GLU A 135 14.29 -0.86 9.13
CA GLU A 135 15.65 -0.28 9.05
C GLU A 135 15.87 0.82 10.08
N ARG A 136 14.88 1.72 10.27
CA ARG A 136 14.95 2.76 11.31
C ARG A 136 15.08 2.15 12.69
N ARG A 137 14.27 1.13 13.02
CA ARG A 137 14.36 0.42 14.31
C ARG A 137 15.68 -0.31 14.48
N ALA A 138 16.26 -0.84 13.42
CA ALA A 138 17.59 -1.45 13.46
C ALA A 138 18.65 -0.41 13.85
N ILE A 139 18.58 0.81 13.32
CA ILE A 139 19.47 1.91 13.69
C ILE A 139 19.22 2.36 15.14
N GLU A 140 17.97 2.45 15.57
CA GLU A 140 17.61 2.78 16.95
C GLU A 140 18.13 1.73 17.93
N TRP A 141 17.99 0.44 17.60
CA TRP A 141 18.53 -0.67 18.39
C TRP A 141 20.06 -0.57 18.51
N LEU A 142 20.76 -0.28 17.42
CA LEU A 142 22.22 -0.07 17.44
C LEU A 142 22.62 1.08 18.36
N ARG A 143 21.83 2.17 18.36
CA ARG A 143 22.06 3.32 19.25
C ARG A 143 21.81 2.94 20.71
N ASP A 144 20.71 2.26 21.00
CA ASP A 144 20.31 1.89 22.35
C ASP A 144 21.28 0.88 23.00
N GLU A 145 21.88 -0.02 22.19
CA GLU A 145 22.96 -0.92 22.60
C GLU A 145 24.33 -0.23 22.74
N GLY A 146 24.41 1.07 22.43
CA GLY A 146 25.64 1.87 22.47
C GLY A 146 26.67 1.46 21.43
N LEU A 147 26.24 0.86 20.31
CA LEU A 147 27.10 0.34 19.26
C LEU A 147 27.49 1.41 18.24
N VAL A 148 26.67 2.44 18.07
CA VAL A 148 26.87 3.58 17.17
C VAL A 148 26.72 4.89 17.95
N SER A 149 27.37 5.97 17.51
CA SER A 149 27.22 7.28 18.17
C SER A 149 25.85 7.90 17.86
N ASP A 150 25.36 8.77 18.74
CA ASP A 150 24.10 9.49 18.54
C ASP A 150 24.13 10.26 17.21
N GLU A 151 25.24 10.91 16.87
CA GLU A 151 25.37 11.67 15.62
C GLU A 151 25.34 10.76 14.38
N ALA A 152 25.92 9.56 14.48
CA ALA A 152 25.89 8.58 13.38
C ALA A 152 24.49 7.99 13.21
N ALA A 153 23.80 7.67 14.31
CA ALA A 153 22.42 7.20 14.30
C ALA A 153 21.48 8.27 13.73
N ASP A 154 21.57 9.52 14.21
CA ASP A 154 20.73 10.63 13.74
C ASP A 154 20.91 10.90 12.25
N ARG A 155 22.16 10.88 11.75
CA ARG A 155 22.44 10.97 10.32
C ARG A 155 21.79 9.83 9.53
N ALA A 156 21.93 8.60 10.01
CA ALA A 156 21.39 7.43 9.33
C ALA A 156 19.84 7.42 9.33
N LEU A 157 19.21 7.90 10.41
CA LEU A 157 17.76 8.09 10.53
C LEU A 157 17.24 9.25 9.66
N GLN A 158 18.01 10.32 9.50
CA GLN A 158 17.66 11.42 8.58
C GLN A 158 17.72 10.97 7.12
N ALA A 159 18.67 10.10 6.76
CA ALA A 159 18.76 9.51 5.43
C ALA A 159 17.63 8.49 5.13
N ARG A 160 16.94 8.01 6.18
CA ARG A 160 15.86 7.03 6.12
C ARG A 160 14.62 7.60 6.81
N PRO A 161 13.95 8.60 6.23
CA PRO A 161 12.75 9.16 6.83
C PRO A 161 11.70 8.07 7.05
N ASP A 162 10.86 8.22 8.08
CA ASP A 162 9.65 7.40 8.18
C ASP A 162 8.90 7.58 6.85
N PRO A 163 8.65 6.50 6.09
CA PRO A 163 8.15 6.60 4.74
C PRO A 163 6.87 7.43 4.74
N GLU A 164 6.92 8.57 4.05
CA GLU A 164 5.68 9.21 3.61
C GLU A 164 4.93 8.15 2.82
N LEU A 165 3.77 7.78 3.34
CA LEU A 165 2.93 6.73 2.76
C LEU A 165 2.75 7.07 1.28
N PRO A 166 3.10 6.15 0.36
CA PRO A 166 3.15 6.48 -1.04
C PRO A 166 1.80 7.04 -1.50
N GLU A 167 1.81 8.05 -2.38
CA GLU A 167 0.59 8.51 -3.09
C GLU A 167 -0.08 7.39 -3.92
N ILE A 168 0.50 6.18 -3.96
CA ILE A 168 0.11 4.99 -4.72
C ILE A 168 -1.03 4.22 -4.01
N VAL A 169 -2.02 4.96 -3.54
CA VAL A 169 -3.41 4.56 -3.71
C VAL A 169 -4.10 5.76 -4.33
N ARG A 170 -3.96 5.95 -5.63
CA ARG A 170 -4.91 6.83 -6.32
C ARG A 170 -6.21 6.05 -6.38
N PRO A 171 -7.29 6.47 -5.69
CA PRO A 171 -8.59 5.93 -6.03
C PRO A 171 -8.79 6.25 -7.51
N PHE A 172 -8.98 5.22 -8.33
CA PHE A 172 -9.57 5.43 -9.63
C PHE A 172 -10.93 6.08 -9.34
N ASP A 173 -11.05 7.37 -9.63
CA ASP A 173 -12.29 8.11 -9.47
C ASP A 173 -12.89 8.26 -10.87
N ALA A 174 -13.95 7.51 -11.12
CA ALA A 174 -14.68 7.60 -12.38
C ALA A 174 -15.33 8.98 -12.58
N ARG A 175 -15.50 9.80 -11.54
CA ARG A 175 -16.24 11.08 -11.63
C ARG A 175 -15.50 12.15 -12.45
N PRO A 176 -14.19 12.41 -12.27
CA PRO A 176 -13.42 13.24 -13.19
C PRO A 176 -13.50 12.80 -14.65
N ILE A 177 -13.38 11.48 -14.90
CA ILE A 177 -13.45 10.92 -16.26
C ILE A 177 -14.85 11.12 -16.85
N ALA A 178 -15.90 10.79 -16.08
CA ALA A 178 -17.28 11.00 -16.47
C ALA A 178 -17.60 12.47 -16.77
N ARG A 179 -17.01 13.42 -16.03
CA ARG A 179 -17.14 14.87 -16.32
C ARG A 179 -16.42 15.26 -17.60
N ALA A 180 -15.21 14.75 -17.83
CA ALA A 180 -14.48 15.02 -19.07
C ALA A 180 -15.22 14.46 -20.30
N VAL A 181 -15.75 13.24 -20.22
CA VAL A 181 -16.64 12.67 -21.24
C VAL A 181 -17.87 13.55 -21.42
N ALA A 182 -18.47 14.02 -20.33
CA ALA A 182 -19.65 14.87 -20.39
C ALA A 182 -19.40 16.24 -21.05
N ASP A 183 -18.24 16.84 -20.83
CA ASP A 183 -17.84 18.09 -21.47
C ASP A 183 -17.67 17.89 -22.99
N ASP A 184 -17.04 16.79 -23.40
CA ASP A 184 -16.89 16.44 -24.82
C ASP A 184 -18.25 16.13 -25.48
N LEU A 185 -19.12 15.39 -24.78
CA LEU A 185 -20.49 15.12 -25.27
C LEU A 185 -21.32 16.40 -25.34
N ARG A 186 -21.12 17.35 -24.42
CA ARG A 186 -21.77 18.66 -24.48
C ARG A 186 -21.28 19.48 -25.67
N ALA A 187 -20.00 19.40 -26.00
CA ALA A 187 -19.46 20.01 -27.23
C ALA A 187 -20.04 19.36 -28.50
N LEU A 188 -20.22 18.03 -28.51
CA LEU A 188 -20.79 17.28 -29.64
C LEU A 188 -22.28 17.58 -29.87
N TYR A 189 -23.08 17.56 -28.80
CA TYR A 189 -24.55 17.60 -28.90
C TYR A 189 -25.17 18.98 -28.62
N GLY A 190 -24.45 19.88 -27.95
CA GLY A 190 -24.94 21.21 -27.58
C GLY A 190 -26.29 21.15 -26.86
N LYS A 191 -27.28 21.87 -27.38
CA LYS A 191 -28.64 21.95 -26.78
C LYS A 191 -29.42 20.63 -26.82
N ARG A 192 -28.98 19.66 -27.62
CA ARG A 192 -29.61 18.32 -27.68
C ARG A 192 -29.25 17.48 -26.46
N LEU A 193 -28.12 17.75 -25.79
CA LEU A 193 -27.77 17.06 -24.56
C LEU A 193 -28.58 17.65 -23.39
N ARG A 194 -29.38 16.80 -22.73
CA ARG A 194 -30.21 17.20 -21.60
C ARG A 194 -29.53 16.92 -20.27
N LYS A 195 -29.06 15.69 -20.07
CA LYS A 195 -28.49 15.21 -18.81
C LYS A 195 -27.48 14.10 -19.07
N ILE A 196 -26.48 13.99 -18.20
CA ILE A 196 -25.61 12.82 -18.10
C ILE A 196 -25.54 12.40 -16.63
N LEU A 197 -25.78 11.11 -16.39
CA LEU A 197 -25.63 10.50 -15.07
C LEU A 197 -24.55 9.44 -15.14
N LEU A 198 -23.64 9.44 -14.18
CA LEU A 198 -22.83 8.28 -13.85
C LEU A 198 -23.72 7.29 -13.09
N PHE A 199 -23.80 6.05 -13.55
CA PHE A 199 -24.53 4.99 -12.84
C PHE A 199 -23.63 3.74 -12.72
N GLY A 200 -24.21 2.62 -12.30
CA GLY A 200 -23.46 1.38 -12.15
C GLY A 200 -22.65 1.35 -10.85
N SER A 201 -21.58 0.55 -10.83
CA SER A 201 -20.82 0.26 -9.61
C SER A 201 -20.15 1.50 -9.02
N TRP A 202 -19.69 2.42 -9.88
CA TRP A 202 -19.06 3.67 -9.47
C TRP A 202 -20.03 4.62 -8.76
N ALA A 203 -21.31 4.62 -9.15
CA ALA A 203 -22.33 5.42 -8.48
C ALA A 203 -22.79 4.81 -7.15
N ARG A 204 -22.81 3.48 -7.04
CA ARG A 204 -23.15 2.76 -5.79
C ARG A 204 -22.04 2.75 -4.76
N GLY A 205 -20.79 2.98 -5.17
CA GLY A 205 -19.61 2.90 -4.30
C GLY A 205 -19.11 1.48 -4.06
N ASP A 206 -19.51 0.52 -4.90
CA ASP A 206 -19.07 -0.89 -4.85
C ASP A 206 -18.17 -1.28 -6.06
N ALA A 207 -17.62 -0.28 -6.77
CA ALA A 207 -16.77 -0.48 -7.94
C ALA A 207 -15.39 -1.08 -7.64
N HIS A 208 -14.93 -1.91 -8.56
CA HIS A 208 -13.54 -2.35 -8.69
C HIS A 208 -12.77 -1.39 -9.62
N PRO A 209 -11.44 -1.22 -9.50
CA PRO A 209 -10.66 -0.38 -10.41
C PRO A 209 -10.81 -0.73 -11.91
N GLU A 210 -11.07 -2.00 -12.23
CA GLU A 210 -11.34 -2.46 -13.60
C GLU A 210 -12.82 -2.37 -14.00
N SER A 211 -13.70 -1.86 -13.13
CA SER A 211 -15.12 -1.71 -13.47
C SER A 211 -15.33 -0.65 -14.53
N ASP A 212 -16.17 -0.98 -15.51
CA ASP A 212 -16.64 -0.06 -16.54
C ASP A 212 -17.23 1.23 -15.92
N ILE A 213 -17.01 2.36 -16.57
CA ILE A 213 -17.65 3.63 -16.29
C ILE A 213 -18.94 3.70 -17.11
N ASP A 214 -20.06 3.43 -16.44
CA ASP A 214 -21.39 3.43 -17.07
C ASP A 214 -22.04 4.83 -17.04
N LEU A 215 -22.30 5.39 -18.22
CA LEU A 215 -22.96 6.69 -18.38
C LEU A 215 -24.37 6.54 -18.95
N LEU A 216 -25.35 7.21 -18.34
CA LEU A 216 -26.68 7.40 -18.91
C LEU A 216 -26.73 8.77 -19.56
N VAL A 217 -26.84 8.79 -20.89
CA VAL A 217 -26.89 10.02 -21.69
C VAL A 217 -28.32 10.27 -22.14
N VAL A 218 -28.87 11.40 -21.70
CA VAL A 218 -30.23 11.83 -22.03
C VAL A 218 -30.16 12.91 -23.10
N LEU A 219 -30.73 12.63 -24.27
CA LEU A 219 -30.85 13.56 -25.40
C LEU A 219 -32.27 14.09 -25.52
N ASP A 220 -32.48 15.24 -26.16
CA ASP A 220 -33.82 15.75 -26.48
C ASP A 220 -34.62 14.75 -27.34
N GLN A 221 -33.97 14.14 -28.33
CA GLN A 221 -34.47 13.03 -29.15
C GLN A 221 -33.33 12.06 -29.49
N ALA A 222 -33.65 10.76 -29.40
CA ALA A 222 -32.74 9.65 -29.67
C ALA A 222 -33.39 8.58 -30.58
N THR A 223 -33.82 9.00 -31.78
CA THR A 223 -34.64 8.19 -32.70
C THR A 223 -33.91 6.96 -33.24
N ASP A 224 -32.59 7.07 -33.47
CA ASP A 224 -31.74 5.94 -33.86
C ASP A 224 -30.54 5.82 -32.92
N ARG A 225 -30.63 4.87 -31.99
CA ARG A 225 -29.59 4.64 -30.98
C ARG A 225 -28.27 4.17 -31.59
N ALA A 226 -28.28 3.45 -32.71
CA ALA A 226 -27.06 2.96 -33.34
C ALA A 226 -26.28 4.12 -33.99
N VAL A 227 -27.00 5.05 -34.62
CA VAL A 227 -26.40 6.28 -35.16
C VAL A 227 -25.84 7.16 -34.04
N GLU A 228 -26.58 7.33 -32.95
CA GLU A 228 -26.08 8.15 -31.83
C GLU A 228 -24.89 7.47 -31.13
N HIS A 229 -24.89 6.15 -30.96
CA HIS A 229 -23.74 5.41 -30.46
C HIS A 229 -22.51 5.59 -31.37
N GLY A 230 -22.68 5.49 -32.70
CA GLY A 230 -21.60 5.71 -33.66
C GLY A 230 -21.00 7.11 -33.61
N ARG A 231 -21.79 8.13 -33.26
CA ARG A 231 -21.30 9.51 -33.06
C ARG A 231 -20.53 9.67 -31.75
N MET A 232 -20.95 8.99 -30.69
CA MET A 232 -20.27 9.03 -29.38
C MET A 232 -19.00 8.17 -29.34
N ASN A 233 -18.94 7.08 -30.12
CA ASN A 233 -17.88 6.07 -30.04
C ASN A 233 -16.47 6.67 -30.05
N PRO A 234 -16.10 7.61 -30.94
CA PRO A 234 -14.76 8.19 -30.94
C PRO A 234 -14.38 8.91 -29.64
N ILE A 235 -15.37 9.50 -28.94
CA ILE A 235 -15.17 10.14 -27.64
C ILE A 235 -15.03 9.07 -26.56
N LEU A 236 -15.93 8.09 -26.52
CA LEU A 236 -15.92 7.02 -25.53
C LEU A 236 -14.66 6.15 -25.62
N ASP A 237 -14.26 5.75 -26.83
CA ASP A 237 -13.05 4.95 -27.08
C ASP A 237 -11.80 5.71 -26.66
N ARG A 238 -11.71 7.02 -26.97
CA ARG A 238 -10.58 7.85 -26.57
C ARG A 238 -10.45 7.92 -25.07
N HIS A 239 -11.54 8.24 -24.36
CA HIS A 239 -11.52 8.27 -22.89
C HIS A 239 -11.26 6.89 -22.29
N SER A 240 -11.71 5.82 -22.95
CA SER A 240 -11.44 4.45 -22.49
C SER A 240 -9.95 4.12 -22.56
N VAL A 241 -9.31 4.43 -23.70
CA VAL A 241 -7.88 4.21 -23.91
C VAL A 241 -7.02 5.11 -23.03
N GLU A 242 -7.34 6.41 -22.95
CA GLU A 242 -6.57 7.40 -22.17
C GLU A 242 -6.60 7.12 -20.66
N ASN A 243 -7.65 6.46 -20.16
CA ASN A 243 -7.83 6.19 -18.73
C ASN A 243 -7.74 4.69 -18.38
N GLU A 244 -7.30 3.85 -19.33
CA GLU A 244 -7.12 2.40 -19.14
C GLU A 244 -8.35 1.71 -18.50
N THR A 245 -9.54 2.10 -18.94
CA THR A 245 -10.85 1.66 -18.40
C THR A 245 -11.88 1.61 -19.52
N VAL A 246 -12.99 0.89 -19.37
CA VAL A 246 -14.06 0.89 -20.39
C VAL A 246 -15.08 1.97 -20.03
N VAL A 247 -15.33 2.92 -20.93
CA VAL A 247 -16.43 3.89 -20.80
C VAL A 247 -17.59 3.46 -21.69
N THR A 248 -18.75 3.20 -21.08
CA THR A 248 -19.96 2.81 -21.82
C THR A 248 -21.03 3.90 -21.71
N ALA A 249 -21.92 3.97 -22.70
CA ALA A 249 -23.02 4.93 -22.70
C ALA A 249 -24.36 4.27 -23.07
N LEU A 250 -25.33 4.35 -22.16
CA LEU A 250 -26.74 4.08 -22.43
C LEU A 250 -27.42 5.37 -22.90
N ILE A 251 -27.93 5.36 -24.13
CA ILE A 251 -28.53 6.55 -24.76
C ILE A 251 -30.06 6.46 -24.70
N VAL A 252 -30.69 7.50 -24.15
CA VAL A 252 -32.15 7.63 -24.06
C VAL A 252 -32.63 9.03 -24.48
N SER A 253 -33.88 9.13 -24.90
CA SER A 253 -34.52 10.44 -25.07
C SER A 253 -35.01 11.00 -23.72
N GLU A 254 -35.28 12.30 -23.68
CA GLU A 254 -35.85 12.97 -22.50
C GLU A 254 -37.22 12.38 -22.13
N ALA A 255 -38.07 12.12 -23.13
CA ALA A 255 -39.35 11.45 -22.94
C ALA A 255 -39.18 10.04 -22.37
N ASP A 256 -38.20 9.28 -22.87
CA ASP A 256 -37.88 7.95 -22.37
C ASP A 256 -37.38 7.98 -20.93
N PHE A 257 -36.54 8.96 -20.59
CA PHE A 257 -36.02 9.15 -19.24
C PHE A 257 -37.13 9.48 -18.22
N GLU A 258 -38.15 10.22 -18.64
CA GLU A 258 -39.29 10.61 -17.79
C GLU A 258 -40.33 9.49 -17.63
N HIS A 259 -40.49 8.63 -18.64
CA HIS A 259 -41.64 7.71 -18.74
C HIS A 259 -41.32 6.22 -18.78
N LEU A 260 -40.08 5.78 -19.02
CA LEU A 260 -39.76 4.35 -19.15
C LEU A 260 -39.59 3.62 -17.81
N GLN A 261 -40.01 2.36 -17.80
CA GLN A 261 -39.89 1.41 -16.67
C GLN A 261 -38.75 0.38 -16.84
N TRP A 262 -37.71 0.67 -17.63
CA TRP A 262 -36.63 -0.29 -17.80
C TRP A 262 -35.85 -0.46 -16.50
N PRO A 263 -35.57 -1.71 -16.04
CA PRO A 263 -34.88 -1.95 -14.78
C PRO A 263 -33.52 -1.24 -14.65
N ALA A 264 -32.83 -1.00 -15.77
CA ALA A 264 -31.58 -0.24 -15.80
C ALA A 264 -31.80 1.26 -15.58
N LEU A 265 -32.84 1.85 -16.18
CA LEU A 265 -33.18 3.27 -16.03
C LEU A 265 -33.75 3.59 -14.65
N ILE A 266 -34.55 2.67 -14.08
CA ILE A 266 -35.05 2.79 -12.71
C ILE A 266 -33.87 2.85 -11.73
N ARG A 267 -32.89 1.96 -11.88
CA ARG A 267 -31.67 1.94 -11.04
C ARG A 267 -30.80 3.17 -11.27
N ALA A 268 -30.52 3.51 -12.52
CA ALA A 268 -29.74 4.71 -12.85
C ALA A 268 -30.39 6.00 -12.32
N ARG A 269 -31.73 6.08 -12.27
CA ARG A 269 -32.43 7.23 -11.68
C ARG A 269 -32.41 7.24 -10.15
N ALA A 270 -32.45 6.07 -9.51
CA ALA A 270 -32.44 5.96 -8.06
C ALA A 270 -31.04 6.18 -7.45
N GLU A 271 -30.01 5.67 -8.15
CA GLU A 271 -28.64 5.55 -7.62
C GLU A 271 -27.63 6.40 -8.39
N GLY A 272 -28.00 6.94 -9.56
CA GLY A 272 -27.08 7.67 -10.43
C GLY A 272 -26.67 9.03 -9.88
N VAL A 273 -25.41 9.38 -10.14
CA VAL A 273 -24.82 10.67 -9.77
C VAL A 273 -24.82 11.57 -11.00
N MET A 274 -25.46 12.75 -10.88
CA MET A 274 -25.45 13.76 -11.95
C MET A 274 -24.02 14.24 -12.22
N VAL A 275 -23.59 14.21 -13.48
CA VAL A 275 -22.27 14.70 -13.88
C VAL A 275 -22.34 15.89 -14.82
N ALA A 276 -23.46 16.07 -15.53
CA ALA A 276 -23.67 17.20 -16.45
C ALA A 276 -25.15 17.39 -16.81
#